data_AF-A0A4Z0LL10-F1
#
_entry.id   AF-A0A4Z0LL10-F1
#
_cell.length_a   1.000
_cell.length_b   1.000
_cell.length_c   1.000
_cell.angle_alpha   90.00
_cell.angle_beta   90.00
_cell.angle_gamma   90.00
#
_symmetry.space_group_name_H-M   'P 1'
#
loop_
_entity.id
_entity.type
_entity.pdbx_description
1 polymer ?
#
loop_
_entity_poly.entity_id
_entity_poly.type
_entity_poly.pdbx_seq_one_letter_code
_entity_poly.pdbx_strand_id
1 'polypeptide(L)'
;MNKTKDIAASPLCFVSPYPQLAKAAEALVAQLDYAVTIHQTTLNRILDELPLLESRGHQVLISRGGCAEILKKHSKLPVVEIKMSGYDILDALIPFKGQKGTVGSVGFS
;
A
#
# COMPACT_ATOMS: atom_id res chain seq x y z
N MET A 1 -2.90 -29.06 13.54
CA MET A 1 -3.20 -28.68 14.93
C MET A 1 -3.46 -27.18 14.94
N ASN A 2 -4.71 -26.81 15.25
CA ASN A 2 -5.28 -25.48 15.08
C ASN A 2 -4.48 -24.38 15.79
N LYS A 3 -4.13 -23.33 15.06
CA LYS A 3 -4.17 -21.97 15.62
C LYS A 3 -5.30 -21.24 14.92
N THR A 4 -6.47 -21.26 15.54
CA THR A 4 -7.48 -20.23 15.38
C THR A 4 -6.77 -18.91 15.72
N LYS A 5 -6.33 -18.16 14.70
CA LYS A 5 -5.89 -16.78 14.88
C LYS A 5 -7.19 -16.04 15.18
N ASP A 6 -7.43 -15.77 16.47
CA ASP A 6 -8.42 -14.80 16.89
C ASP A 6 -8.29 -13.61 15.95
N ILE A 7 -9.35 -13.27 15.21
CA ILE A 7 -9.38 -12.09 14.35
C ILE A 7 -9.58 -10.89 15.28
N ALA A 8 -8.64 -10.69 16.20
CA ALA A 8 -8.39 -9.40 16.77
C ALA A 8 -7.97 -8.49 15.61
N ALA A 9 -8.57 -7.31 15.52
CA ALA A 9 -8.26 -6.31 14.52
C ALA A 9 -6.75 -6.24 14.27
N SER A 10 -6.31 -6.53 13.03
CA SER A 10 -4.90 -6.47 12.69
C SER A 10 -4.39 -5.05 13.02
N PRO A 11 -3.34 -4.88 13.83
CA PRO A 11 -2.86 -3.56 14.20
C PRO A 11 -2.32 -2.78 12.99
N LEU A 12 -1.96 -3.47 11.91
CA LEU A 12 -1.51 -2.87 10.64
C LEU A 12 -2.56 -3.05 9.55
N CYS A 13 -2.83 -1.97 8.82
CA CYS A 13 -3.60 -2.00 7.58
C CYS A 13 -2.76 -1.47 6.42
N PHE A 14 -2.54 -2.32 5.42
CA PHE A 14 -1.91 -1.96 4.16
C PHE A 14 -2.99 -1.48 3.19
N VAL A 15 -2.99 -0.18 2.90
CA VAL A 15 -3.91 0.48 1.98
C VAL A 15 -3.26 0.56 0.60
N SER A 16 -3.71 -0.29 -0.32
CA SER A 16 -3.20 -0.36 -1.67
C SER A 16 -3.99 0.54 -2.64
N PRO A 17 -3.34 1.44 -3.41
CA PRO A 17 -4.02 2.31 -4.37
C PRO A 17 -4.35 1.65 -5.71
N TYR A 18 -3.86 0.44 -5.96
CA TYR A 18 -4.14 -0.33 -7.18
C TYR A 18 -3.98 -1.85 -6.95
N PRO A 19 -4.61 -2.70 -7.79
CA PRO A 19 -4.66 -4.14 -7.56
C PRO A 19 -3.28 -4.83 -7.52
N GLN A 20 -2.33 -4.41 -8.37
CA GLN A 20 -1.02 -5.06 -8.47
C GLN A 20 -0.21 -4.92 -7.18
N LEU A 21 -0.26 -3.76 -6.50
CA LEU A 21 0.40 -3.58 -5.21
C LEU A 21 -0.30 -4.36 -4.10
N ALA A 22 -1.63 -4.51 -4.15
CA ALA A 22 -2.38 -5.31 -3.19
C ALA A 22 -1.93 -6.78 -3.28
N LYS A 23 -1.88 -7.31 -4.51
CA LYS A 23 -1.42 -8.69 -4.77
C LYS A 23 0.03 -8.92 -4.32
N ALA A 24 0.92 -7.96 -4.53
CA ALA A 24 2.29 -8.04 -4.04
C ALA A 24 2.35 -8.07 -2.51
N ALA A 25 1.54 -7.24 -1.85
CA ALA A 25 1.43 -7.22 -0.39
C ALA A 25 0.84 -8.54 0.16
N GLU A 26 -0.21 -9.08 -0.46
CA GLU A 26 -0.82 -10.37 -0.07
C GLU A 26 0.19 -11.51 -0.10
N ALA A 27 1.01 -11.59 -1.17
CA ALA A 27 2.05 -12.61 -1.30
C ALA A 27 3.10 -12.51 -0.18
N LEU A 28 3.47 -11.29 0.22
CA LEU A 28 4.40 -11.06 1.32
C LEU A 28 3.76 -11.39 2.68
N VAL A 29 2.53 -10.94 2.91
CA VAL A 29 1.80 -11.16 4.17
C VAL A 29 1.58 -12.65 4.44
N ALA A 30 1.35 -13.45 3.40
CA ALA A 30 1.26 -14.90 3.53
C ALA A 30 2.53 -15.57 4.11
N GLN A 31 3.68 -14.89 4.04
CA GLN A 31 4.96 -15.36 4.56
C GLN A 31 5.33 -14.73 5.91
N LEU A 32 4.57 -13.75 6.38
CA LEU A 32 4.82 -13.07 7.65
C LEU A 32 4.05 -13.76 8.78
N ASP A 33 4.69 -13.92 9.94
CA ASP A 33 3.99 -14.36 11.16
C ASP A 33 3.14 -13.23 11.81
N TYR A 34 3.09 -12.07 11.14
CA TYR A 34 2.41 -10.87 11.61
C TYR A 34 1.10 -10.63 10.86
N ALA A 35 0.05 -10.22 11.57
CA ALA A 35 -1.25 -9.94 10.98
C ALA A 35 -1.27 -8.55 10.31
N VAL A 36 -1.51 -8.52 9.00
CA VAL A 36 -1.68 -7.29 8.22
C VAL A 36 -2.96 -7.40 7.42
N THR A 37 -3.87 -6.45 7.60
CA THR A 37 -5.08 -6.34 6.76
C THR A 37 -4.72 -5.65 5.45
N ILE A 38 -5.15 -6.19 4.32
CA ILE A 38 -5.01 -5.54 3.01
C ILE A 38 -6.35 -4.85 2.67
N HIS A 39 -6.30 -3.55 2.35
CA HIS A 39 -7.44 -2.77 1.87
C HIS A 39 -7.09 -2.15 0.52
N GLN A 40 -7.72 -2.62 -0.56
CA GLN A 40 -7.55 -2.02 -1.87
C GLN A 40 -8.54 -0.85 -2.05
N THR A 41 -8.04 0.29 -2.50
CA THR A 41 -8.82 1.52 -2.73
C THR A 41 -8.23 2.30 -3.91
N THR A 42 -8.74 3.50 -4.15
CA THR A 42 -8.25 4.44 -5.16
C THR A 42 -8.17 5.86 -4.57
N LEU A 43 -7.42 6.76 -5.23
CA LEU A 43 -7.29 8.16 -4.80
C LEU A 43 -8.62 8.88 -4.59
N ASN A 44 -9.61 8.59 -5.44
CA ASN A 44 -10.93 9.21 -5.41
C ASN A 44 -11.88 8.59 -4.38
N ARG A 45 -11.55 7.44 -3.79
CA ARG A 45 -12.43 6.73 -2.83
C ARG A 45 -11.90 6.72 -1.42
N ILE A 46 -10.60 6.95 -1.23
CA ILE A 46 -9.97 6.76 0.07
C ILE A 46 -10.54 7.66 1.18
N LEU A 47 -10.98 8.88 0.85
CA LEU A 47 -11.61 9.75 1.84
C LEU A 47 -12.96 9.23 2.32
N ASP A 48 -13.76 8.65 1.42
CA ASP A 48 -15.07 8.07 1.76
C ASP A 48 -14.91 6.80 2.62
N GLU A 49 -13.81 6.07 2.41
CA GLU A 49 -13.52 4.81 3.08
C GLU A 49 -12.73 4.99 4.39
N LEU A 50 -12.14 6.17 4.62
CA LEU A 50 -11.31 6.45 5.78
C LEU A 50 -12.02 6.25 7.13
N PRO A 51 -13.29 6.67 7.35
CA PRO A 51 -13.98 6.40 8.62
C PRO A 51 -14.13 4.91 8.94
N LEU A 52 -14.27 4.08 7.90
CA LEU A 52 -14.32 2.62 8.05
C LEU A 52 -12.94 2.07 8.45
N LEU A 53 -11.86 2.59 7.87
CA LEU A 53 -10.50 2.18 8.23
C LEU A 53 -10.17 2.55 9.69
N GLU A 54 -10.56 3.73 10.14
CA GLU A 54 -10.31 4.18 11.52
C GLU A 54 -11.13 3.42 12.56
N SER A 55 -12.35 2.99 12.23
CA SER A 55 -13.22 2.24 13.13
C SER A 55 -12.87 0.75 13.27
N ARG A 56 -12.00 0.22 12.41
CA ARG A 56 -11.63 -1.20 12.37
C ARG A 56 -10.54 -1.61 13.38
N GLY A 57 -10.16 -0.72 14.30
CA GLY A 57 -9.18 -1.02 15.35
C GLY A 57 -7.73 -1.11 14.86
N HIS A 58 -7.45 -0.60 13.66
CA HIS A 58 -6.09 -0.46 13.15
C HIS A 58 -5.32 0.59 13.94
N GLN A 59 -4.02 0.37 14.12
CA GLN A 59 -3.12 1.30 14.81
C GLN A 59 -2.22 2.06 13.84
N VAL A 60 -1.90 1.49 12.69
CA VAL A 60 -1.05 2.12 11.67
C VAL A 60 -1.59 1.79 10.28
N LEU A 61 -1.56 2.79 9.39
CA LEU A 61 -1.83 2.63 7.97
C LEU A 61 -0.51 2.62 7.19
N ILE A 62 -0.38 1.72 6.21
CA ILE A 62 0.76 1.65 5.29
C ILE A 62 0.23 1.89 3.88
N SER A 63 0.81 2.81 3.11
CA SER A 63 0.38 3.06 1.73
C SER A 63 1.51 3.60 0.85
N ARG A 64 1.18 4.01 -0.39
CA ARG A 64 2.14 4.55 -1.38
C ARG A 64 1.56 5.76 -2.12
N GLY A 65 2.42 6.74 -2.44
CA GLY A 65 2.12 7.86 -3.32
C GLY A 65 0.95 8.72 -2.83
N GLY A 66 0.11 9.21 -3.74
CA GLY A 66 -0.97 10.12 -3.39
C GLY A 66 -1.98 9.58 -2.38
N CYS A 67 -2.22 8.26 -2.34
CA CYS A 67 -3.09 7.69 -1.31
C CYS A 67 -2.44 7.84 0.08
N ALA A 68 -1.13 7.63 0.19
CA ALA A 68 -0.42 7.85 1.44
C ALA A 68 -0.44 9.33 1.86
N GLU A 69 -0.33 10.26 0.92
CA GLU A 69 -0.43 11.69 1.23
C GLU A 69 -1.81 12.10 1.74
N ILE A 70 -2.87 11.66 1.06
CA ILE A 70 -4.24 11.93 1.48
C ILE A 70 -4.47 11.34 2.88
N LEU A 71 -4.07 10.10 3.10
CA LEU A 71 -4.19 9.45 4.41
C LEU A 71 -3.42 10.22 5.49
N LYS A 72 -2.18 10.66 5.23
CA LYS A 72 -1.40 11.46 6.18
C LYS A 72 -2.07 12.78 6.56
N LYS A 73 -2.78 13.40 5.61
CA LYS A 73 -3.46 14.69 5.81
C LYS A 73 -4.77 14.55 6.59
N HIS A 74 -5.48 13.44 6.41
CA HIS A 74 -6.86 13.31 6.88
C HIS A 74 -7.08 12.25 7.96
N SER A 75 -6.18 11.28 8.11
CA SER A 75 -6.33 10.22 9.10
C SER A 75 -5.85 10.63 10.49
N LYS A 76 -6.55 10.13 11.50
CA LYS A 76 -6.14 10.16 12.91
C LYS A 76 -5.10 9.10 13.23
N LEU A 77 -4.93 8.10 12.36
CA LEU A 77 -3.96 7.03 12.53
C LEU A 77 -2.60 7.45 11.94
N PRO A 78 -1.48 7.04 12.54
CA PRO A 78 -0.16 7.22 11.93
C PRO A 78 -0.10 6.49 10.58
N VAL A 79 0.49 7.16 9.59
CA VAL A 79 0.59 6.67 8.22
C VAL A 79 2.06 6.52 7.81
N VAL A 80 2.46 5.30 7.51
CA VAL A 80 3.78 4.99 6.95
C VAL A 80 3.66 4.94 5.43
N GLU A 81 4.37 5.86 4.77
CA GLU A 81 4.48 5.86 3.32
C GLU A 81 5.68 5.02 2.89
N ILE A 82 5.43 4.00 2.06
CA ILE A 82 6.45 3.35 1.24
C ILE A 82 6.97 4.43 0.30
N LYS A 83 8.27 4.73 0.19
CA LYS A 83 8.77 5.73 -0.78
C LYS A 83 9.28 5.06 -2.05
N MET A 84 9.20 5.75 -3.19
CA MET A 84 9.87 5.38 -4.43
C MET A 84 11.22 6.07 -4.44
N SER A 85 12.24 5.29 -4.74
CA SER A 85 13.62 5.71 -4.94
C SER A 85 13.95 5.83 -6.43
N GLY A 86 15.04 6.52 -6.74
CA GLY A 86 15.57 6.53 -8.11
C GLY A 86 15.98 5.13 -8.60
N TYR A 87 16.33 4.23 -7.68
CA TYR A 87 16.64 2.84 -8.01
C TYR A 87 15.42 2.12 -8.59
N ASP A 88 14.23 2.33 -8.02
CA ASP A 88 12.99 1.69 -8.51
C ASP A 88 12.69 2.09 -9.97
N ILE A 89 12.98 3.35 -10.34
CA ILE A 89 12.85 3.83 -11.71
C ILE A 89 13.87 3.14 -12.61
N LEU A 90 15.14 3.09 -12.21
CA LEU A 90 16.17 2.43 -12.99
C LEU A 90 15.87 0.94 -13.19
N ASP A 91 15.47 0.24 -12.13
CA ASP A 91 15.10 -1.17 -12.17
C ASP A 91 13.94 -1.42 -13.14
N ALA A 92 12.91 -0.57 -13.12
CA ALA A 92 11.81 -0.63 -14.08
C ALA A 92 12.24 -0.37 -15.55
N LEU A 93 13.34 0.38 -15.76
CA LEU A 93 13.87 0.71 -17.08
C LEU A 93 14.90 -0.31 -17.61
N ILE A 94 15.57 -1.07 -16.73
CA ILE A 94 16.60 -2.06 -17.11
C ILE A 94 16.13 -3.03 -18.23
N PRO A 95 14.89 -3.56 -18.22
CA PRO A 95 14.41 -4.45 -19.29
C PRO A 95 14.41 -3.82 -20.69
N PHE A 96 14.40 -2.49 -20.77
CA PHE A 96 14.40 -1.74 -22.03
C PHE A 96 15.80 -1.29 -22.48
N LYS A 97 16.85 -1.65 -21.72
CA LYS A 97 18.23 -1.30 -22.06
C LYS A 97 18.60 -1.80 -23.46
N GLY A 98 19.05 -0.88 -24.32
CA GLY A 98 19.46 -1.17 -25.70
C GLY A 98 18.34 -1.16 -26.73
N GLN A 99 17.08 -0.97 -26.32
CA GLN A 99 15.96 -0.78 -27.23
C GLN A 99 15.94 0.65 -27.77
N LYS A 100 15.55 0.82 -29.04
CA LYS A 100 15.33 2.14 -29.65
C LYS A 100 13.86 2.52 -29.47
N GLY A 101 13.59 3.53 -28.65
CA GLY A 101 12.23 4.01 -28.39
C GLY A 101 12.22 5.11 -27.33
N THR A 102 11.08 5.78 -27.18
CA THR A 102 10.86 6.80 -26.15
C THR A 102 10.15 6.17 -24.97
N VAL A 103 10.68 6.39 -23.75
CA VAL A 103 10.03 5.97 -22.52
C VAL A 103 9.47 7.20 -21.81
N GLY A 104 8.19 7.16 -21.45
CA GLY A 104 7.54 8.14 -20.59
C GLY A 104 7.39 7.57 -19.18
N SER A 105 7.69 8.39 -18.16
CA SER A 105 7.41 8.06 -16.75
C SER A 105 6.37 9.03 -16.22
N VAL A 106 5.32 8.50 -15.58
CA VAL A 106 4.26 9.30 -14.96
C VAL A 106 4.29 9.04 -13.47
N GLY A 107 4.50 10.11 -12.69
CA GLY A 107 4.51 10.07 -11.24
C GLY A 107 3.37 10.89 -10.64
N PHE A 108 3.13 10.67 -9.36
CA PHE A 108 2.29 11.52 -8.52
C PHE A 108 3.20 12.51 -7.77
N SER A 109 2.82 13.80 -7.75
CA SER A 109 3.58 14.90 -7.13
C SER A 109 2.93 15.42 -5.86
#